data_AF-A2FXR1-F1
#
_entry.id   AF-A2FXR1-F1
#
_cell.length_a   1.000
_cell.length_b   1.000
_cell.length_c   1.000
_cell.angle_alpha   90.00
_cell.angle_beta   90.00
_cell.angle_gamma   90.00
#
_symmetry.space_group_name_H-M   'P 1'
#
loop_
_entity.id
_entity.type
_entity.pdbx_description
1 polymer ?
#
loop_
_entity_poly.entity_id
_entity_poly.type
_entity_poly.pdbx_seq_one_letter_code
_entity_poly.pdbx_strand_id
1 'polypeptide(L)'
;MNYYQTPANLQQFNEMRAYLGYATHYIRELSRILGIPLPFVLYPQAAASKITSRLIEKSVAIPADFNVPNIKIMQSYEQILVDCSKHILNSLLMESEGEANIPVFIEKLTHIDDTALSSLIPTLS
;
A
#
# COMPACT_ATOMS: atom_id res chain seq x y z
N MET A 1 12.95 -2.40 11.19
CA MET A 1 12.80 -1.67 9.91
C MET A 1 12.18 -0.34 10.24
N ASN A 2 12.87 0.76 10.00
CA ASN A 2 12.42 2.08 10.42
C ASN A 2 11.90 2.89 9.22
N TYR A 3 10.93 3.77 9.49
CA TYR A 3 10.44 4.74 8.52
C TYR A 3 11.30 6.01 8.57
N TYR A 4 11.66 6.52 7.39
CA TYR A 4 12.41 7.76 7.23
C TYR A 4 11.75 8.62 6.15
N GLN A 5 11.14 9.74 6.55
CA GLN A 5 10.50 10.68 5.62
C GLN A 5 11.48 11.23 4.56
N THR A 6 12.76 11.37 4.91
CA THR A 6 13.85 11.70 3.98
C THR A 6 15.10 10.94 4.39
N PRO A 7 15.42 9.81 3.73
CA PRO A 7 16.60 9.02 4.08
C PRO A 7 17.88 9.82 3.78
N ALA A 8 18.75 9.96 4.78
CA ALA A 8 19.98 10.76 4.70
C ALA A 8 21.21 9.96 4.24
N ASN A 9 21.13 8.63 4.26
CA ASN A 9 22.21 7.73 3.86
C ASN A 9 21.68 6.43 3.23
N LEU A 10 22.58 5.64 2.67
CA LEU A 10 22.25 4.39 1.98
C LEU A 10 21.51 3.38 2.86
N GLN A 11 21.87 3.27 4.14
CA GLN A 11 21.20 2.36 5.06
C GLN A 11 19.73 2.77 5.26
N GLN A 12 19.48 4.03 5.60
CA GLN A 12 18.12 4.55 5.77
C GLN A 12 17.30 4.45 4.47
N PHE A 13 17.95 4.65 3.32
CA PHE A 13 17.33 4.48 2.01
C PHE A 13 16.87 3.04 1.81
N ASN A 14 17.71 2.06 2.09
CA ASN A 14 17.35 0.64 1.98
C ASN A 14 16.26 0.22 2.96
N GLU A 15 16.29 0.72 4.21
CA GLU A 15 15.23 0.49 5.18
C GLU A 15 13.89 1.07 4.70
N MET A 16 13.91 2.29 4.15
CA MET A 16 12.72 2.93 3.60
C MET A 16 12.22 2.21 2.33
N ARG A 17 13.11 1.69 1.47
CA ARG A 17 12.71 0.85 0.33
C ARG A 17 11.99 -0.42 0.77
N ALA A 18 12.53 -1.11 1.77
CA ALA A 18 11.88 -2.28 2.36
C ALA A 18 10.52 -1.88 2.92
N TYR A 19 10.43 -0.79 3.68
CA TYR A 19 9.18 -0.25 4.23
C TYR A 19 8.13 -0.01 3.17
N LEU A 20 8.46 0.68 2.07
CA LEU A 20 7.53 0.91 0.98
C LEU A 20 7.09 -0.40 0.30
N GLY A 21 7.98 -1.39 0.22
CA GLY A 21 7.66 -2.72 -0.27
C GLY A 21 6.60 -3.43 0.57
N TYR A 22 6.82 -3.46 1.90
CA TYR A 22 5.85 -4.00 2.85
C TYR A 22 4.52 -3.24 2.82
N ALA A 23 4.56 -1.91 2.80
CA ALA A 23 3.35 -1.09 2.72
C ALA A 23 2.56 -1.38 1.43
N THR A 24 3.24 -1.55 0.30
CA THR A 24 2.60 -1.92 -0.98
C THR A 24 1.85 -3.25 -0.85
N HIS A 25 2.47 -4.25 -0.21
CA HIS A 25 1.85 -5.56 0.05
C HIS A 25 0.62 -5.42 0.93
N TYR A 26 0.76 -4.80 2.11
CA TYR A 26 -0.34 -4.68 3.06
C TYR A 26 -1.52 -3.92 2.49
N ILE A 27 -1.30 -2.79 1.81
CA ILE A 27 -2.39 -1.99 1.25
C ILE A 27 -3.13 -2.77 0.16
N ARG A 28 -2.41 -3.50 -0.70
CA ARG A 28 -3.02 -4.37 -1.71
C ARG A 28 -3.87 -5.46 -1.07
N GLU A 29 -3.31 -6.20 -0.11
CA GLU A 29 -3.99 -7.33 0.50
C GLU A 29 -5.19 -6.86 1.33
N LEU A 30 -5.08 -5.75 2.06
CA LEU A 30 -6.22 -5.15 2.75
C LEU A 30 -7.33 -4.76 1.77
N SER A 31 -6.99 -4.08 0.67
CA SER A 31 -7.97 -3.77 -0.39
C SER A 31 -8.66 -5.05 -0.93
N ARG A 32 -7.89 -6.12 -1.16
CA ARG A 32 -8.40 -7.40 -1.66
C ARG A 32 -9.34 -8.06 -0.66
N ILE A 33 -8.93 -8.16 0.60
CA ILE A 33 -9.69 -8.80 1.69
C ILE A 33 -10.98 -8.03 1.95
N LEU A 34 -10.92 -6.69 1.94
CA LEU A 34 -12.07 -5.83 2.16
C LEU A 34 -12.97 -5.65 0.93
N GLY A 35 -12.52 -6.10 -0.25
CA GLY A 35 -13.25 -5.94 -1.51
C GLY A 35 -13.32 -4.50 -2.01
N ILE A 36 -12.37 -3.63 -1.63
CA ILE A 36 -12.36 -2.21 -2.01
C ILE A 36 -11.41 -2.02 -3.20
N PRO A 37 -11.89 -1.61 -4.39
CA PRO A 37 -11.03 -1.42 -5.55
C PRO A 37 -10.14 -0.18 -5.39
N LEU A 38 -8.82 -0.34 -5.56
CA LEU A 38 -7.89 0.78 -5.47
C LEU A 38 -7.83 1.61 -6.76
N PRO A 39 -7.55 2.92 -6.67
CA PRO A 39 -7.35 3.79 -7.83
C PRO A 39 -6.07 3.45 -8.63
N PHE A 40 -5.14 2.73 -8.01
CA PHE A 40 -3.90 2.27 -8.62
C PHE A 40 -3.77 0.75 -8.48
N VAL A 41 -3.08 0.13 -9.45
CA VAL A 41 -2.69 -1.27 -9.33
C VAL A 41 -1.35 -1.35 -8.61
N LEU A 42 -1.35 -2.04 -7.47
CA LEU A 42 -0.16 -2.27 -6.65
C LEU A 42 0.43 -3.65 -6.98
N TYR A 43 1.72 -3.70 -7.30
CA TYR A 43 2.47 -4.94 -7.53
C TYR A 43 3.53 -5.10 -6.44
N PRO A 44 3.23 -5.85 -5.36
CA PRO A 44 4.18 -6.09 -4.29
C PRO A 44 5.28 -7.04 -4.74
N GLN A 45 6.52 -6.59 -4.63
CA GLN A 45 7.76 -7.33 -4.92
C GLN A 45 8.87 -6.87 -3.97
N ALA A 46 8.57 -6.83 -2.66
CA ALA A 46 9.46 -6.29 -1.63
C ALA A 46 10.06 -4.91 -2.05
N ALA A 47 11.38 -4.73 -1.97
CA ALA A 47 12.06 -3.49 -2.34
C ALA A 47 12.05 -3.17 -3.86
N ALA A 48 11.48 -4.05 -4.69
CA ALA A 48 11.27 -3.87 -6.12
C ALA A 48 9.78 -3.64 -6.49
N SER A 49 8.93 -3.39 -5.49
CA SER A 49 7.52 -3.12 -5.72
C SER A 49 7.29 -1.95 -6.67
N LYS A 50 6.17 -2.02 -7.40
CA LYS A 50 5.76 -0.99 -8.38
C LYS A 50 4.27 -0.69 -8.30
N ILE A 51 3.92 0.52 -8.70
CA ILE A 51 2.55 1.02 -8.82
C ILE A 51 2.30 1.37 -10.27
N THR A 52 1.11 1.06 -10.79
CA THR A 52 0.66 1.56 -12.10
C THR A 52 -0.70 2.24 -12.00
N SER A 53 -0.83 3.39 -12.64
CA SER A 53 -2.15 3.99 -12.89
C SER A 53 -2.75 3.38 -14.16
N ARG A 54 -4.04 2.99 -14.08
CA ARG A 54 -4.80 2.52 -15.26
C ARG A 54 -5.24 3.66 -16.18
N LEU A 55 -5.29 4.89 -15.67
CA LEU A 55 -5.83 6.04 -16.40
C LEU A 55 -4.80 6.76 -17.27
N ILE A 56 -3.54 6.80 -16.81
CA ILE A 56 -2.47 7.60 -17.43
C ILE A 56 -1.28 6.74 -17.90
N GLU A 57 -1.43 5.41 -17.94
CA GLU A 57 -0.41 4.43 -18.34
C GLU A 57 0.98 4.63 -17.69
N LYS A 58 1.00 5.22 -16.50
CA LYS A 58 2.24 5.57 -15.80
C LYS A 58 2.56 4.51 -14.76
N SER A 59 3.80 4.00 -14.79
CA SER A 59 4.35 3.13 -13.76
C SER A 59 5.37 3.89 -12.90
N VAL A 60 5.34 3.66 -11.60
CA VAL A 60 6.32 4.16 -10.63
C VAL A 60 6.85 2.99 -9.84
N ALA A 61 8.16 2.77 -9.85
CA ALA A 61 8.83 1.73 -9.08
C ALA A 61 9.60 2.33 -7.90
N ILE A 62 9.81 1.54 -6.85
CA ILE A 62 10.75 1.90 -5.78
C ILE A 62 12.17 1.93 -6.39
N PRO A 63 12.88 3.06 -6.31
CA PRO A 63 14.20 3.19 -6.94
C PRO A 63 15.24 2.30 -6.25
N ALA A 64 16.23 1.83 -7.02
CA ALA A 64 17.27 0.92 -6.53
C ALA A 64 18.44 1.63 -5.86
N ASP A 65 18.78 2.85 -6.32
CA ASP A 65 20.02 3.53 -5.95
C ASP A 65 19.80 4.76 -5.08
N PHE A 66 20.69 4.99 -4.12
CA PHE A 66 20.64 6.15 -3.25
C PHE A 66 21.18 7.41 -3.96
N ASN A 67 20.30 8.34 -4.28
CA ASN A 67 20.63 9.69 -4.76
C ASN A 67 19.44 10.65 -4.57
N VAL A 68 19.69 11.96 -4.65
CA VAL A 68 18.66 13.00 -4.42
C VAL A 68 17.43 12.86 -5.36
N PRO A 69 17.58 12.63 -6.68
CA PRO A 69 16.43 12.35 -7.54
C PRO A 69 15.57 11.16 -7.07
N ASN A 70 16.21 10.06 -6.68
CA ASN A 70 15.51 8.85 -6.25
C ASN A 70 14.78 9.02 -4.91
N ILE A 71 15.27 9.88 -4.00
CA ILE A 71 14.54 10.24 -2.78
C ILE A 71 13.19 10.88 -3.12
N LYS A 72 13.14 11.77 -4.13
CA LYS A 72 11.88 12.41 -4.56
C LYS A 72 10.91 11.41 -5.17
N ILE A 73 11.42 10.42 -5.90
CA ILE A 73 10.60 9.33 -6.45
C ILE A 73 10.01 8.49 -5.31
N MET A 74 10.79 8.17 -4.28
CA MET A 74 10.28 7.46 -3.09
C MET A 74 9.18 8.24 -2.37
N GLN A 75 9.35 9.54 -2.19
CA GLN A 75 8.32 10.39 -1.57
C GLN A 75 7.04 10.43 -2.40
N SER A 76 7.17 10.48 -3.73
CA SER A 76 6.02 10.41 -4.64
C SER A 76 5.31 9.04 -4.56
N TYR A 77 6.08 7.96 -4.49
CA TYR A 77 5.58 6.60 -4.32
C TYR A 77 4.82 6.45 -3.00
N GLU A 78 5.41 6.95 -1.91
CA GLU A 78 4.80 6.99 -0.58
C GLU A 78 3.47 7.73 -0.60
N GLN A 79 3.41 8.92 -1.21
CA GLN A 79 2.19 9.71 -1.28
C GLN A 79 1.06 8.93 -1.96
N ILE A 80 1.36 8.19 -3.02
CA ILE A 80 0.37 7.33 -3.70
C ILE A 80 -0.15 6.22 -2.76
N LEU A 81 0.73 5.61 -1.95
CA LEU A 81 0.32 4.62 -0.96
C LEU A 81 -0.58 5.23 0.14
N VAL A 82 -0.25 6.45 0.59
CA VAL A 82 -1.08 7.20 1.55
C VAL A 82 -2.46 7.48 0.96
N ASP A 83 -2.53 7.86 -0.31
CA ASP A 83 -3.80 8.12 -0.99
C ASP A 83 -4.62 6.84 -1.18
N CYS A 84 -3.98 5.70 -1.46
CA CYS A 84 -4.63 4.39 -1.47
C CYS A 84 -5.21 4.02 -0.09
N SER A 85 -4.43 4.25 0.97
CA SER A 85 -4.87 3.98 2.35
C SER A 85 -6.05 4.86 2.75
N LYS A 86 -6.00 6.16 2.41
CA LYS A 86 -7.11 7.08 2.59
C LYS A 86 -8.33 6.67 1.78
N HIS A 87 -8.15 6.17 0.56
CA HIS A 87 -9.25 5.66 -0.25
C HIS A 87 -9.93 4.46 0.43
N ILE A 88 -9.17 3.49 0.93
CA ILE A 88 -9.71 2.36 1.70
C ILE A 88 -10.50 2.87 2.91
N LEU A 89 -9.90 3.75 3.73
CA LEU A 89 -10.56 4.30 4.92
C LEU A 89 -11.83 5.06 4.55
N ASN A 90 -11.78 5.91 3.52
CA ASN A 90 -12.94 6.65 3.07
C ASN A 90 -14.01 5.72 2.50
N SER A 91 -13.68 4.67 1.76
CA SER A 91 -14.67 3.70 1.28
C SER A 91 -15.35 2.96 2.44
N LEU A 92 -14.60 2.62 3.48
CA LEU A 92 -15.16 2.05 4.71
C LEU A 92 -16.07 3.04 5.45
N LEU A 93 -15.72 4.32 5.44
CA LEU A 93 -16.42 5.37 6.17
C LEU A 93 -17.50 6.08 5.34
N MET A 94 -17.52 6.00 4.01
CA MET A 94 -18.41 6.72 3.08
C MET A 94 -19.44 5.82 2.37
N GLU A 95 -19.50 4.52 2.67
CA GLU A 95 -20.79 3.78 2.58
C GLU A 95 -21.89 4.38 3.51
N SER A 96 -21.61 5.55 4.13
CA SER A 96 -22.39 6.25 5.15
C SER A 96 -23.12 7.52 4.68
N GLU A 97 -23.46 7.66 3.41
CA GLU A 97 -24.59 8.54 3.04
C GLU A 97 -25.93 7.90 3.44
N GLY A 98 -26.07 7.60 4.74
CA GLY A 98 -27.24 7.03 5.39
C GLY A 98 -26.95 6.60 6.83
N GLU A 99 -25.94 5.75 7.05
CA GLU A 99 -25.41 5.33 8.34
C GLU A 99 -24.11 4.57 8.05
N ALA A 100 -23.05 4.74 8.83
CA ALA A 100 -21.91 3.84 8.73
C ALA A 100 -22.44 2.43 9.01
N ASN A 101 -22.51 1.57 7.99
CA ASN A 101 -22.99 0.20 8.17
C ASN A 101 -21.87 -0.65 8.79
N ILE A 102 -21.40 -0.20 9.95
CA ILE A 102 -20.50 -0.89 10.87
C ILE A 102 -20.96 -2.34 11.04
N PRO A 103 -22.27 -2.67 11.13
CA PRO A 103 -22.73 -4.06 11.12
C PRO A 103 -22.32 -4.86 9.88
N VAL A 104 -22.50 -4.35 8.66
CA VAL A 104 -22.04 -5.02 7.41
C VAL A 104 -20.52 -5.16 7.38
N PHE A 105 -19.79 -4.17 7.89
CA PHE A 105 -18.34 -4.27 8.01
C PHE A 105 -17.92 -5.33 9.04
N ILE A 106 -18.53 -5.36 10.23
CA ILE A 106 -18.31 -6.37 11.26
C ILE A 106 -18.64 -7.77 10.70
N GLU A 107 -19.73 -7.89 9.96
CA GLU A 107 -20.09 -9.13 9.27
C GLU A 107 -19.03 -9.53 8.23
N LYS A 108 -18.52 -8.61 7.42
CA LYS A 108 -17.40 -8.92 6.51
C LYS A 108 -16.17 -9.38 7.30
N LEU A 109 -15.85 -8.72 8.43
CA LEU A 109 -14.73 -9.11 9.30
C LEU A 109 -14.89 -10.52 9.88
N THR A 110 -16.10 -10.94 10.27
CA THR A 110 -16.34 -12.28 10.83
C THR A 110 -16.23 -13.40 9.80
N HIS A 111 -16.26 -13.07 8.50
CA HIS A 111 -16.11 -14.02 7.40
C HIS A 111 -14.70 -14.02 6.79
N ILE A 112 -13.76 -13.21 7.31
CA ILE A 112 -12.37 -13.28 6.90
C ILE A 112 -11.77 -14.55 7.51
N ASP A 113 -11.46 -15.52 6.65
CA ASP A 113 -10.84 -16.78 7.06
C ASP A 113 -9.33 -16.65 7.29
N ASP A 114 -8.74 -17.68 7.92
CA ASP A 114 -7.31 -17.73 8.20
C ASP A 114 -6.46 -17.69 6.91
N THR A 115 -7.02 -18.12 5.77
CA THR A 115 -6.34 -18.08 4.47
C THR A 115 -6.16 -16.63 4.00
N ALA A 116 -7.21 -15.83 4.12
CA ALA A 116 -7.19 -14.40 3.81
C ALA A 116 -6.26 -13.64 4.74
N LEU A 117 -6.26 -13.95 6.05
CA LEU A 117 -5.33 -13.35 7.00
C LEU A 117 -3.87 -13.77 6.74
N SER A 118 -3.65 -15.01 6.33
CA SER A 118 -2.31 -15.52 6.00
C SER A 118 -1.69 -14.76 4.83
N SER A 119 -2.50 -14.23 3.89
CA SER A 119 -1.99 -13.44 2.77
C SER A 119 -1.40 -12.09 3.21
N LEU A 120 -1.72 -11.60 4.41
CA LEU A 120 -1.08 -10.42 4.98
C LEU A 120 0.39 -10.67 5.31
N ILE A 121 0.80 -11.92 5.54
CA ILE A 121 2.19 -12.28 5.79
C ILE A 121 2.92 -12.24 4.44
N PRO A 122 3.87 -11.31 4.24
CA PRO A 122 4.60 -11.21 2.99
C PRO A 122 5.47 -12.46 2.84
N THR A 123 5.20 -13.27 1.81
CA THR A 123 6.04 -14.43 1.49
C THR A 123 7.22 -13.98 0.64
N LEU A 124 8.42 -14.49 0.93
CA LEU A 124 9.59 -14.33 0.06
C LEU A 124 9.31 -15.11 -1.24
N SER A 125 8.88 -14.41 -2.29
CA SER A 125 8.74 -14.95 -3.64
C SER A 125 9.75 -14.30 -4.56
#